data_AF-X1N6V3-F1
#
_entry.id   AF-X1N6V3-F1
#
_cell.length_a   1.000
_cell.length_b   1.000
_cell.length_c   1.000
_cell.angle_alpha   90.00
_cell.angle_beta   90.00
_cell.angle_gamma   90.00
#
_symmetry.space_group_name_H-M   'P 1'
#
loop_
_entity.id
_entity.type
_entity.pdbx_description
1 polymer ?
#
loop_
_entity_poly.entity_id
_entity_poly.type
_entity_poly.pdbx_seq_one_letter_code
_entity_poly.pdbx_strand_id
1 'polypeptide(L)'
;MANLVVTIDGTAASGKSTAARLLAEKLGASFLDTGAMYRAATLAALEDGVETAGEEKLLEVLAKNEFSFITEQGRTMVKIN
;
A
#
# COMPACT_ATOMS: atom_id res chain seq x y z
N MET A 1 -2.61 20.49 3.50
CA MET A 1 -1.39 19.73 3.89
C MET A 1 -1.69 19.01 5.19
N ALA A 2 -1.13 17.82 5.40
CA ALA A 2 -1.23 17.15 6.70
C ALA A 2 -0.43 17.93 7.75
N ASN A 3 -1.02 18.17 8.92
CA ASN A 3 -0.37 18.90 10.02
C ASN A 3 0.75 18.08 10.69
N LEU A 4 0.81 16.77 10.42
CA LEU A 4 1.83 15.85 10.93
C LEU A 4 2.02 14.71 9.92
N VAL A 5 3.27 14.40 9.60
CA VAL A 5 3.67 13.23 8.79
C VAL A 5 4.78 12.50 9.54
N VAL A 6 4.61 11.19 9.74
CA VAL A 6 5.58 10.33 10.42
C VAL A 6 5.91 9.16 9.49
N THR A 7 7.19 8.95 9.22
CA THR A 7 7.70 7.79 8.46
C THR A 7 8.30 6.78 9.41
N ILE A 8 8.10 5.49 9.14
CA ILE A 8 8.65 4.38 9.93
C ILE A 8 9.28 3.36 8.99
N ASP A 9 10.62 3.37 8.94
CA ASP A 9 11.42 2.56 8.03
C ASP A 9 12.22 1.47 8.75
N GLY A 10 12.67 0.47 7.99
CA GLY A 10 13.41 -0.69 8.49
C GLY A 10 13.14 -1.97 7.70
N THR A 11 13.88 -3.04 8.00
CA THR A 11 13.87 -4.30 7.23
C THR A 11 12.53 -5.06 7.30
N ALA A 12 12.31 -6.00 6.37
CA ALA A 12 11.14 -6.88 6.43
C ALA A 12 11.04 -7.59 7.80
N ALA A 13 9.81 -7.80 8.28
CA ALA A 13 9.51 -8.44 9.57
C ALA A 13 10.02 -7.72 10.85
N SER A 14 10.54 -6.49 10.77
CA SER A 14 10.94 -5.72 11.96
C SER A 14 9.79 -5.14 12.80
N GLY A 15 8.54 -5.43 12.45
CA GLY A 15 7.34 -4.99 13.20
C GLY A 15 6.83 -3.58 12.86
N LYS A 16 7.35 -2.93 11.81
CA LYS A 16 6.99 -1.54 11.42
C LYS A 16 5.49 -1.31 11.25
N SER A 17 4.80 -2.15 10.48
CA SER A 17 3.37 -1.96 10.23
C SER A 17 2.56 -2.03 11.52
N THR A 18 2.96 -2.91 12.46
CA THR A 18 2.35 -2.99 13.79
C THR A 18 2.63 -1.72 14.61
N ALA A 19 3.88 -1.28 14.68
CA ALA A 19 4.26 -0.08 15.42
C ALA A 19 3.61 1.19 14.85
N ALA A 20 3.59 1.34 13.53
CA ALA A 20 2.97 2.45 12.81
C ALA A 20 1.47 2.52 13.05
N ARG A 21 0.76 1.38 12.98
CA ARG A 21 -0.67 1.32 13.27
C ARG A 21 -0.96 1.73 14.72
N LEU A 22 -0.22 1.19 15.69
CA LEU A 22 -0.39 1.52 17.10
C LEU A 22 -0.07 2.98 17.40
N LEU A 23 0.92 3.56 16.73
CA LEU A 23 1.25 4.97 16.86
C LEU A 23 0.14 5.85 16.26
N ALA A 24 -0.37 5.51 15.08
CA ALA A 24 -1.45 6.23 14.42
C ALA A 24 -2.72 6.23 15.29
N GLU A 25 -3.09 5.09 15.87
CA GLU A 25 -4.22 4.98 16.82
C GLU A 25 -4.03 5.89 18.03
N LYS A 26 -2.82 5.94 18.62
CA LYS A 26 -2.52 6.81 19.77
C LYS A 26 -2.54 8.30 19.43
N LEU A 27 -2.19 8.67 18.20
CA LEU A 27 -2.13 10.06 17.74
C LEU A 27 -3.45 10.53 17.10
N GLY A 28 -4.43 9.64 16.90
CA GLY A 28 -5.61 9.93 16.10
C GLY A 28 -5.27 10.25 14.64
N ALA A 29 -4.15 9.71 14.14
CA ALA A 29 -3.66 9.94 12.79
C ALA A 29 -4.12 8.83 11.83
N SER A 30 -4.12 9.14 10.53
CA SER A 30 -4.29 8.13 9.49
C SER A 30 -3.05 7.23 9.38
N PHE A 31 -3.25 5.97 9.01
CA PHE A 31 -2.19 5.01 8.75
C PHE A 31 -2.16 4.66 7.25
N LEU A 32 -0.96 4.59 6.66
CA LEU A 32 -0.76 4.21 5.26
C LEU A 32 0.26 3.06 5.18
N ASP A 33 -0.14 1.92 4.64
CA ASP A 33 0.74 0.77 4.36
C ASP A 33 1.23 0.82 2.91
N THR A 34 2.41 1.40 2.69
CA THR A 34 3.05 1.46 1.36
C THR A 34 3.31 0.07 0.78
N GLY A 35 3.60 -0.92 1.63
CA GLY A 35 3.84 -2.29 1.21
C GLY A 35 2.59 -2.96 0.64
N ALA A 36 1.41 -2.63 1.14
CA ALA A 36 0.15 -3.10 0.57
C ALA A 36 -0.09 -2.53 -0.83
N MET A 37 0.32 -1.27 -1.08
CA MET A 37 0.24 -0.65 -2.42
C MET A 37 1.08 -1.42 -3.43
N TYR A 38 2.36 -1.66 -3.10
CA TYR A 38 3.26 -2.39 -3.99
C TYR A 38 2.77 -3.81 -4.26
N ARG A 39 2.24 -4.51 -3.24
CA ARG A 39 1.65 -5.84 -3.42
C ARG A 39 0.42 -5.84 -4.31
N ALA A 40 -0.45 -4.83 -4.20
CA ALA A 40 -1.61 -4.71 -5.08
C ALA A 40 -1.20 -4.41 -6.53
N ALA A 41 -0.22 -3.53 -6.73
CA ALA A 41 0.37 -3.26 -8.06
C ALA A 41 0.95 -4.55 -8.69
N THR A 42 1.68 -5.34 -7.90
CA THR A 42 2.20 -6.65 -8.34
C THR A 42 1.06 -7.63 -8.66
N LEU A 43 0.00 -7.67 -7.86
CA LEU A 43 -1.14 -8.53 -8.11
C LEU A 43 -1.83 -8.18 -9.44
N ALA A 44 -2.10 -6.89 -9.70
CA ALA A 44 -2.66 -6.45 -10.98
C ALA A 44 -1.77 -6.86 -12.17
N ALA A 45 -0.45 -6.73 -12.03
CA ALA A 45 0.50 -7.16 -13.06
C ALA A 45 0.47 -8.67 -13.30
N LEU A 46 0.35 -9.47 -12.25
CA LEU A 46 0.22 -10.93 -12.33
C LEU A 46 -1.10 -11.36 -12.97
N GLU A 47 -2.21 -10.69 -12.63
CA GLU A 47 -3.54 -10.98 -13.19
C GLU A 47 -3.61 -10.68 -14.70
N ASP A 48 -2.87 -9.67 -15.17
CA ASP A 48 -2.72 -9.35 -16.59
C ASP A 48 -1.58 -10.09 -17.30
N GLY A 49 -0.76 -10.87 -16.58
CA GLY A 49 0.38 -11.61 -17.13
C GLY A 49 1.51 -10.73 -17.69
N VAL A 50 1.75 -9.57 -17.07
CA VAL A 50 2.77 -8.59 -17.50
C VAL A 50 3.90 -8.41 -16.48
N GLU A 51 4.01 -9.27 -15.47
CA GLU A 51 4.93 -9.12 -14.34
C GLU A 51 6.41 -9.07 -14.73
N THR A 52 6.76 -9.64 -15.89
CA THR A 52 8.11 -9.59 -16.48
C THR A 52 8.19 -8.78 -17.77
N ALA A 53 7.12 -8.05 -18.14
CA ALA A 53 6.97 -7.47 -19.46
C ALA A 53 7.56 -6.05 -19.62
N GLY A 54 8.28 -5.56 -18.61
CA GLY A 54 8.93 -4.25 -18.60
C GLY A 54 8.08 -3.12 -18.01
N GLU A 55 8.71 -1.98 -17.80
CA GLU A 55 8.10 -0.82 -17.11
C GLU A 55 6.87 -0.26 -17.84
N GLU A 56 6.94 -0.12 -19.15
CA GLU A 56 5.87 0.47 -19.97
C GLU A 56 4.54 -0.29 -19.81
N LYS A 57 4.58 -1.62 -19.93
CA LYS A 57 3.39 -2.47 -19.75
C LYS A 57 2.88 -2.47 -18.32
N LEU A 58 3.77 -2.40 -17.34
CA LEU A 58 3.37 -2.26 -15.94
C LEU A 58 2.61 -0.95 -15.73
N LEU A 59 3.10 0.16 -16.29
CA LEU A 59 2.43 1.46 -16.19
C LEU A 59 1.05 1.47 -16.86
N GLU A 60 0.89 0.79 -18.00
CA GLU A 60 -0.43 0.61 -18.63
C GLU A 60 -1.41 -0.12 -17.71
N VAL A 61 -0.97 -1.20 -17.05
CA VAL A 61 -1.78 -1.95 -16.09
C VAL A 61 -2.13 -1.09 -14.88
N LEU A 62 -1.18 -0.32 -14.35
CA LEU A 62 -1.45 0.58 -13.22
C LEU A 62 -2.39 1.72 -13.59
N ALA A 63 -2.31 2.23 -14.82
CA ALA A 63 -3.14 3.34 -15.30
C ALA A 63 -4.60 2.92 -15.58
N LYS A 64 -4.83 1.67 -15.97
CA LYS A 64 -6.19 1.17 -16.28
C LYS A 64 -6.97 0.66 -15.05
N ASN A 65 -6.29 0.37 -13.95
CA ASN A 65 -6.90 -0.12 -12.71
C ASN A 65 -7.06 1.03 -11.70
N GLU A 66 -8.13 1.02 -10.92
CA GLU A 66 -8.30 1.93 -9.79
C GLU A 66 -7.86 1.24 -8.49
N PHE A 67 -7.01 1.89 -7.71
CA PHE A 67 -6.54 1.39 -6.41
C PHE A 67 -7.16 2.20 -5.26
N SER A 68 -8.00 1.55 -4.47
CA SER A 68 -8.66 2.16 -3.30
C SER A 68 -8.11 1.63 -1.99
N PHE A 69 -7.67 2.53 -1.11
CA PHE A 69 -7.26 2.20 0.26
C PHE A 69 -8.48 2.15 1.17
N ILE A 70 -8.73 0.99 1.75
CA ILE A 70 -9.85 0.76 2.67
C ILE A 70 -9.28 0.37 4.02
N THR A 71 -9.75 1.01 5.09
CA THR A 71 -9.42 0.62 6.46
C THR A 71 -10.68 0.13 7.16
N GLU A 72 -10.76 -1.17 7.42
CA GLU A 72 -11.87 -1.79 8.14
C GLU A 72 -11.34 -2.64 9.29
N GLN A 73 -11.94 -2.48 10.48
CA GLN A 73 -11.57 -3.24 11.70
C GLN A 73 -10.06 -3.23 12.01
N GLY A 74 -9.38 -2.10 11.74
CA GLY A 74 -7.94 -1.95 11.95
C GLY A 74 -7.05 -2.66 10.93
N ARG A 75 -7.62 -3.22 9.86
CA ARG A 75 -6.90 -3.79 8.72
C ARG A 75 -6.94 -2.82 7.55
N THR A 76 -5.78 -2.58 6.93
CA THR A 76 -5.70 -1.83 5.67
C THR A 76 -5.72 -2.82 4.52
N MET A 77 -6.60 -2.56 3.56
CA MET A 77 -6.74 -3.33 2.32
C MET A 77 -6.58 -2.37 1.15
N VAL A 78 -6.06 -2.91 0.05
CA VAL A 78 -6.05 -2.22 -1.24
C VAL A 78 -6.99 -2.99 -2.15
N LYS A 79 -8.06 -2.33 -2.58
CA LYS A 79 -8.99 -2.87 -3.57
C LYS A 79 -8.53 -2.43 -4.96
N ILE A 80 -8.55 -3.36 -5.90
CA ILE A 80 -8.26 -3.14 -7.32
C ILE A 80 -9.61 -3.22 -8.06
N ASN A 81 -10.00 -2.16 -8.78
CA ASN A 81 -11.23 -2.11 -9.60
C ASN A 81 -10.91 -1.95 -11.08
#